data_AF-A0A511MPC2-F1
#
_entry.id   AF-A0A511MPC2-F1
#
_cell.length_a   1.000
_cell.length_b   1.000
_cell.length_c   1.000
_cell.angle_alpha   90.00
_cell.angle_beta   90.00
_cell.angle_gamma   90.00
#
_symmetry.space_group_name_H-M   'P 1'
#
loop_
_entity.id
_entity.type
_entity.pdbx_description
1 polymer ?
#
loop_
_entity_poly.entity_id
_entity_poly.type
_entity_poly.pdbx_seq_one_letter_code
_entity_poly.pdbx_strand_id
1 'polypeptide(L)'
;MTTTRAGQRALRLRLKPKAPKTGYVDGAWWPHSEDLAAELPALLAAVADRIGPIHHVAYPLDEWARTSGELVIAGRTVRMEGFRQGTLHTVELLGVKDRRVVLLVVPPAAVELDASATMVCASAVDNESAVDELLTIGTRERGDRAEGVAAVQRWDSEGGADRGPR
;
A
#
# COMPACT_ATOMS: atom_id res chain seq x y z
N MET A 1 17.28 -22.72 18.55
CA MET A 1 17.38 -22.35 17.13
C MET A 1 16.01 -22.55 16.51
N THR A 2 15.20 -21.50 16.44
CA THR A 2 13.83 -21.58 15.93
C THR A 2 13.81 -21.03 14.51
N THR A 3 13.81 -21.91 13.51
CA THR A 3 13.55 -21.50 12.12
C THR A 3 12.05 -21.33 11.97
N THR A 4 11.57 -20.09 12.06
CA THR A 4 10.17 -19.76 11.81
C THR A 4 9.87 -19.98 10.34
N ARG A 5 9.09 -21.03 10.05
CA ARG A 5 8.46 -21.29 8.76
C ARG A 5 7.57 -20.09 8.43
N ALA A 6 7.98 -19.25 7.49
CA ALA A 6 7.16 -18.16 6.94
C ALA A 6 5.92 -18.79 6.30
N GLY A 7 4.84 -18.88 7.09
CA GLY A 7 3.52 -19.24 6.61
C GLY A 7 3.08 -18.24 5.54
N GLN A 8 2.37 -18.74 4.54
CA GLN A 8 1.84 -17.98 3.42
C GLN A 8 0.89 -16.88 3.93
N ARG A 9 1.42 -15.73 4.33
CA ARG A 9 0.63 -14.53 4.58
C ARG A 9 0.09 -14.06 3.22
N ALA A 10 -1.23 -13.96 3.11
CA ALA A 10 -1.88 -13.52 1.88
C ALA A 10 -1.39 -12.11 1.53
N LEU A 11 -0.75 -11.96 0.38
CA LEU A 11 -0.21 -10.68 -0.09
C LEU A 11 -1.34 -9.64 -0.21
N ARG A 12 -1.21 -8.51 0.49
CA ARG A 12 -2.16 -7.40 0.43
C ARG A 12 -1.73 -6.44 -0.67
N LEU A 13 -2.07 -6.78 -1.91
CA LEU A 13 -1.71 -6.02 -3.11
C LEU A 13 -2.97 -5.66 -3.90
N ARG A 14 -3.07 -4.38 -4.29
CA ARG A 14 -4.10 -3.89 -5.22
C ARG A 14 -3.43 -3.14 -6.36
N LEU A 15 -3.69 -3.59 -7.59
CA LEU A 15 -3.15 -2.99 -8.80
C LEU A 15 -4.29 -2.35 -9.59
N LYS A 16 -4.02 -1.22 -10.26
CA LYS A 16 -4.94 -0.67 -11.25
C LYS A 16 -5.22 -1.72 -12.34
N PRO A 17 -6.37 -1.73 -13.04
CA PRO A 17 -6.60 -2.57 -14.21
C PRO A 17 -5.53 -2.37 -15.29
N LYS A 18 -5.40 -3.31 -16.23
CA LYS A 18 -4.41 -3.24 -17.32
C LYS A 18 -4.85 -2.21 -18.36
N ALA A 19 -4.66 -0.94 -18.04
CA ALA A 19 -4.98 0.24 -18.85
C ALA A 19 -3.70 1.05 -19.10
N PRO A 20 -3.73 2.11 -19.95
CA PRO A 20 -2.62 3.05 -20.05
C PRO A 20 -2.23 3.57 -18.65
N LYS A 21 -0.94 3.81 -18.41
CA LYS A 21 -0.49 4.35 -17.13
C LYS A 21 -1.08 5.74 -16.94
N THR A 22 -1.86 5.91 -15.88
CA THR A 22 -2.42 7.19 -15.42
C THR A 22 -1.91 7.47 -14.01
N GLY A 23 -1.57 8.71 -13.71
CA GLY A 23 -1.14 9.13 -12.37
C GLY A 23 0.27 8.69 -11.94
N TYR A 24 0.58 8.91 -10.65
CA TYR A 24 1.90 8.68 -10.06
C TYR A 24 2.17 7.22 -9.63
N VAL A 25 1.12 6.44 -9.37
CA VAL A 25 1.23 5.04 -8.91
C VAL A 25 0.36 4.09 -9.74
N ASP A 26 0.86 2.87 -9.94
CA ASP A 26 0.18 1.78 -10.65
C ASP A 26 -0.66 0.89 -9.69
N GLY A 27 -0.58 1.15 -8.37
CA GLY A 27 -1.32 0.43 -7.34
C GLY A 27 -0.78 0.71 -5.93
N ALA A 28 -1.26 -0.06 -4.96
CA ALA A 28 -0.83 -0.02 -3.58
C ALA A 28 -0.56 -1.42 -3.01
N TRP A 29 0.41 -1.47 -2.12
CA TRP A 29 0.86 -2.65 -1.41
C TRP A 29 0.94 -2.35 0.09
N TRP A 30 0.36 -3.23 0.89
CA TRP A 30 0.40 -3.15 2.35
C TRP A 30 1.26 -4.30 2.91
N PRO A 31 2.56 -4.07 3.20
CA PRO A 31 3.41 -5.06 3.86
C PRO A 31 2.85 -5.51 5.21
N HIS A 32 3.18 -6.73 5.62
CA HIS A 32 2.88 -7.18 6.98
C HIS A 32 3.98 -6.85 8.00
N SER A 33 5.15 -6.41 7.53
CA SER A 33 6.31 -6.08 8.35
C SER A 33 7.23 -5.08 7.64
N GLU A 34 8.13 -4.45 8.39
CA GLU A 34 9.17 -3.55 7.85
C GLU A 34 10.40 -4.32 7.30
N ASP A 35 10.37 -5.65 7.32
CA ASP A 35 11.41 -6.50 6.75
C ASP A 35 11.19 -6.67 5.24
N LEU A 36 11.83 -5.80 4.45
CA LEU A 36 11.71 -5.81 3.00
C LEU A 36 12.11 -7.16 2.39
N ALA A 37 13.16 -7.80 2.90
CA ALA A 37 13.67 -9.05 2.36
C ALA A 37 12.68 -10.21 2.57
N ALA A 38 11.93 -10.18 3.67
CA ALA A 38 10.88 -11.15 3.96
C ALA A 38 9.63 -10.96 3.09
N GLU A 39 9.28 -9.72 2.75
CA GLU A 39 8.05 -9.43 2.00
C GLU A 39 8.24 -9.47 0.47
N LEU A 40 9.44 -9.16 -0.03
CA LEU A 40 9.74 -9.10 -1.47
C LEU A 40 9.40 -10.38 -2.24
N PRO A 41 9.69 -11.61 -1.78
CA PRO A 41 9.41 -12.81 -2.55
C PRO A 41 7.94 -12.95 -2.98
N ALA A 42 7.00 -12.66 -2.08
CA ALA A 42 5.57 -12.73 -2.38
C ALA A 42 5.15 -11.60 -3.33
N LEU A 43 5.65 -10.37 -3.11
CA LEU A 43 5.37 -9.22 -3.95
C LEU A 43 5.87 -9.43 -5.39
N LEU A 44 7.12 -9.88 -5.55
CA LEU A 44 7.72 -10.11 -6.85
C LEU A 44 7.00 -11.21 -7.63
N ALA A 45 6.56 -12.28 -6.97
CA ALA A 45 5.78 -13.34 -7.62
C ALA A 45 4.48 -12.79 -8.22
N ALA A 46 3.69 -12.03 -7.43
CA ALA A 46 2.41 -11.49 -7.89
C ALA A 46 2.57 -10.42 -8.99
N VAL A 47 3.61 -9.59 -8.92
CA VAL A 47 3.87 -8.56 -9.95
C VAL A 47 4.48 -9.17 -11.21
N ALA A 48 5.26 -10.25 -11.09
CA ALA A 48 5.86 -10.92 -12.23
C ALA A 48 4.80 -11.53 -13.17
N ASP A 49 3.64 -11.93 -12.65
CA ASP A 49 2.49 -12.36 -13.48
C ASP A 49 1.99 -11.26 -14.43
N ARG A 50 2.26 -9.99 -14.11
CA ARG A 50 1.78 -8.83 -14.87
C ARG A 50 2.81 -8.24 -15.80
N ILE A 51 4.05 -8.07 -15.34
CA ILE A 51 5.12 -7.41 -16.09
C ILE A 51 6.24 -8.34 -16.55
N GLY A 52 6.16 -9.62 -16.18
CA GLY A 52 7.22 -10.59 -16.40
C GLY A 52 8.27 -10.57 -15.29
N PRO A 53 9.35 -11.36 -15.44
CA PRO A 53 10.41 -11.45 -14.43
C PRO A 53 10.96 -10.08 -14.04
N ILE A 54 11.10 -9.83 -12.75
CA ILE A 54 11.58 -8.58 -12.17
C ILE A 54 13.08 -8.74 -11.89
N HIS A 55 13.87 -7.75 -12.28
CA HIS A 55 15.32 -7.77 -12.10
C HIS A 55 15.83 -6.60 -11.24
N HIS A 56 14.98 -5.60 -10.98
CA HIS A 56 15.36 -4.41 -10.25
C HIS A 56 14.20 -3.88 -9.38
N VAL A 57 14.54 -3.52 -8.14
CA VAL A 57 13.64 -2.98 -7.13
C VAL A 57 14.26 -1.71 -6.56
N ALA A 58 13.55 -0.58 -6.67
CA ALA A 58 13.96 0.68 -6.06
C ALA A 58 13.06 1.06 -4.88
N TYR A 59 13.65 1.55 -3.79
CA TYR A 59 12.95 1.86 -2.54
C TYR A 59 13.58 3.04 -1.78
N PRO A 60 12.81 3.80 -0.97
CA PRO A 60 13.33 4.86 -0.14
C PRO A 60 14.15 4.30 1.03
N LEU A 61 15.39 4.78 1.17
CA LEU A 61 16.32 4.34 2.22
C LEU A 61 15.91 4.77 3.63
N ASP A 62 15.04 5.76 3.75
CA ASP A 62 14.60 6.31 5.04
C ASP A 62 13.44 5.49 5.64
N GLU A 63 12.82 4.59 4.88
CA GLU A 63 11.70 3.75 5.33
C GLU A 63 12.05 2.28 5.49
N TRP A 64 13.04 1.81 4.72
CA TRP A 64 13.43 0.41 4.71
C TRP A 64 14.89 0.27 5.11
N ALA A 65 15.15 -0.72 5.99
CA ALA A 65 16.51 -1.08 6.33
C ALA A 65 17.28 -1.45 5.04
N ARG A 66 18.50 -0.91 4.91
CA ARG A 66 19.38 -1.21 3.77
C ARG A 66 19.51 -2.71 3.60
N THR A 67 18.93 -3.22 2.52
CA THR A 67 19.15 -4.59 2.08
C THR A 67 20.45 -4.63 1.28
N SER A 68 21.09 -5.80 1.20
CA SER A 68 22.20 -6.03 0.27
C SER A 68 21.85 -5.50 -1.12
N GLY A 69 22.81 -4.89 -1.83
CA GLY A 69 22.58 -4.31 -3.17
C GLY A 69 22.08 -5.30 -4.22
N GLU A 70 22.10 -6.59 -3.88
CA GLU A 70 21.54 -7.69 -4.64
C GLU A 70 20.88 -8.70 -3.71
N LEU A 71 19.74 -9.24 -4.12
CA LEU A 71 19.02 -10.30 -3.42
C LEU A 71 18.66 -11.42 -4.39
N VAL A 72 18.88 -12.67 -3.99
CA VAL A 72 18.48 -13.84 -4.78
C VAL A 72 17.10 -14.28 -4.35
N ILE A 73 16.10 -14.08 -5.22
CA ILE A 73 14.70 -14.48 -4.99
C ILE A 73 14.31 -15.48 -6.06
N ALA A 74 13.82 -16.65 -5.64
CA ALA A 74 13.40 -17.74 -6.54
C ALA A 74 14.46 -18.09 -7.61
N GLY A 75 15.74 -18.09 -7.22
CA GLY A 75 16.87 -18.39 -8.11
C GLY A 75 17.22 -17.26 -9.09
N ARG A 76 16.67 -16.05 -8.90
CA ARG A 76 16.98 -14.88 -9.71
C ARG A 76 17.61 -13.78 -8.86
N THR A 77 18.68 -13.22 -9.40
CA THR A 77 19.29 -11.99 -8.90
C THR A 77 18.34 -10.81 -9.14
N VAL A 78 17.99 -10.14 -8.05
CA VAL A 78 17.21 -8.90 -8.04
C VAL A 78 18.11 -7.80 -7.50
N ARG A 79 18.37 -6.79 -8.32
CA ARG A 79 19.13 -5.62 -7.90
C ARG A 79 18.26 -4.77 -6.98
N MET A 80 18.86 -4.33 -5.88
CA MET A 80 18.22 -3.51 -4.86
C MET A 80 18.83 -2.11 -4.92
N GLU A 81 18.03 -1.10 -5.25
CA GLU A 81 18.47 0.28 -5.33
C GLU A 81 17.73 1.15 -4.30
N GLY A 82 18.48 1.59 -3.29
CA GLY A 82 17.96 2.53 -2.32
C GLY A 82 18.14 3.97 -2.80
N PHE A 83 17.08 4.77 -2.84
CA PHE A 83 17.18 6.21 -3.09
C PHE A 83 16.97 7.03 -1.81
N ARG A 84 17.65 8.17 -1.72
CA ARG A 84 17.49 9.16 -0.63
C ARG A 84 16.63 10.35 -1.03
N GLN A 85 16.46 10.57 -2.33
CA GLN A 85 15.67 11.66 -2.89
C GLN A 85 14.65 11.04 -3.83
N GLY A 86 13.37 11.19 -3.50
CA GLY A 86 12.27 10.57 -4.22
C GLY A 86 10.99 10.62 -3.39
N THR A 87 9.96 9.98 -3.89
CA THR A 87 8.67 9.92 -3.19
C THR A 87 8.75 8.84 -2.11
N LEU A 88 8.63 9.26 -0.85
CA LEU A 88 8.46 8.36 0.29
C LEU A 88 7.23 7.46 0.09
N HIS A 89 7.17 6.34 0.79
CA HIS A 89 6.10 5.35 0.72
C HIS A 89 5.90 4.80 -0.69
N THR A 90 6.98 4.62 -1.46
CA THR A 90 6.90 4.00 -2.78
C THR A 90 7.90 2.88 -2.99
N VAL A 91 7.52 1.89 -3.77
CA VAL A 91 8.42 0.85 -4.29
C VAL A 91 8.26 0.77 -5.79
N GLU A 92 9.38 0.82 -6.50
CA GLU A 92 9.41 0.67 -7.95
C GLU A 92 9.95 -0.70 -8.33
N LEU A 93 9.25 -1.36 -9.24
CA LEU A 93 9.60 -2.69 -9.74
C LEU A 93 9.81 -2.62 -11.25
N LEU A 94 10.97 -3.07 -11.72
CA LEU A 94 11.31 -3.08 -13.15
C LEU A 94 11.44 -4.52 -13.67
N GLY A 95 10.56 -4.84 -14.63
CA GLY A 95 10.58 -6.09 -15.37
C GLY A 95 11.67 -6.10 -16.45
N VAL A 96 12.11 -7.30 -16.84
CA VAL A 96 13.12 -7.52 -17.92
C VAL A 96 12.70 -7.02 -19.32
N LYS A 97 11.44 -6.62 -19.49
CA LYS A 97 10.91 -6.05 -20.75
C LYS A 97 10.69 -4.52 -20.64
N ASP A 98 11.46 -3.86 -19.77
CA ASP A 98 11.36 -2.42 -19.46
C ASP A 98 9.96 -1.98 -18.99
N ARG A 99 9.15 -2.93 -18.50
CA ARG A 99 7.86 -2.66 -17.90
C ARG A 99 8.08 -2.31 -16.44
N ARG A 100 7.78 -1.07 -16.09
CA ARG A 100 7.83 -0.56 -14.70
C ARG A 100 6.48 -0.69 -14.02
N VAL A 101 6.47 -0.93 -12.72
CA VAL A 101 5.31 -0.80 -11.82
C VAL A 101 5.75 0.03 -10.61
N VAL A 102 5.02 1.10 -10.30
CA VAL A 102 5.22 1.92 -9.09
C VAL A 102 4.09 1.62 -8.12
N LEU A 103 4.43 1.22 -6.89
CA LEU A 103 3.46 0.88 -5.86
C LEU A 103 3.58 1.86 -4.71
N LEU A 104 2.43 2.36 -4.24
CA LEU A 104 2.32 2.99 -2.94
C LEU A 104 2.50 1.93 -1.85
N VAL A 105 3.39 2.17 -0.89
CA VAL A 105 3.58 1.37 0.31
C VAL A 105 2.74 1.96 1.42
N VAL A 106 1.75 1.22 1.91
CA VAL A 106 1.04 1.59 3.13
C VAL A 106 1.87 1.12 4.33
N PRO A 107 2.17 1.98 5.33
CA PRO A 107 2.92 1.55 6.51
C PRO A 107 2.30 0.31 7.19
N PRO A 108 3.09 -0.68 7.62
CA PRO A 108 2.55 -1.90 8.23
C PRO A 108 1.80 -1.60 9.54
N ALA A 109 2.18 -0.53 10.24
CA ALA A 109 1.51 -0.03 11.44
C ALA A 109 0.25 0.80 11.18
N ALA A 110 -0.12 1.05 9.90
CA ALA A 110 -1.33 1.78 9.56
C ALA A 110 -2.57 1.03 10.06
N VAL A 111 -3.56 1.78 10.51
CA VAL A 111 -4.86 1.22 10.93
C VAL A 111 -5.55 0.62 9.71
N GLU A 112 -6.19 -0.53 9.89
CA GLU A 112 -6.75 -1.34 8.79
C GLU A 112 -7.75 -0.58 7.92
N LEU A 113 -8.58 0.27 8.53
CA LEU A 113 -9.55 1.09 7.81
C LEU A 113 -8.85 2.08 6.85
N ASP A 114 -7.86 2.81 7.35
CA ASP A 114 -7.09 3.79 6.58
C ASP A 114 -6.29 3.10 5.47
N ALA A 115 -5.65 1.98 5.81
CA ALA A 115 -4.90 1.17 4.86
C ALA A 115 -5.79 0.68 3.72
N SER A 116 -6.98 0.17 4.04
CA SER A 116 -7.95 -0.27 3.05
C SER A 116 -8.43 0.88 2.15
N ALA A 117 -8.78 2.03 2.74
CA ALA A 117 -9.23 3.22 1.99
C ALA A 117 -8.13 3.72 1.03
N THR A 118 -6.91 3.88 1.53
CA THR A 118 -5.75 4.27 0.72
C THR A 118 -5.48 3.27 -0.40
N MET A 119 -5.55 1.96 -0.14
CA MET A 119 -5.38 0.93 -1.17
C MET A 119 -6.47 0.96 -2.24
N VAL A 120 -7.73 1.25 -1.86
CA VAL A 120 -8.84 1.40 -2.82
C VAL A 120 -8.60 2.61 -3.73
N CYS A 121 -8.29 3.77 -3.16
CA CYS A 121 -8.05 4.99 -3.94
C CYS A 121 -6.83 4.86 -4.87
N ALA A 122 -5.71 4.33 -4.38
CA ALA A 122 -4.50 4.14 -5.18
C ALA A 122 -4.67 3.15 -6.35
N SER A 123 -5.65 2.25 -6.27
CA SER A 123 -5.95 1.26 -7.31
C SER A 123 -7.08 1.67 -8.28
N ALA A 124 -7.67 2.85 -8.11
CA ALA A 124 -8.69 3.37 -9.02
C ALA A 124 -8.09 3.79 -10.37
N VAL A 125 -8.82 3.51 -11.46
CA VAL A 125 -8.35 3.63 -12.86
C VAL A 125 -7.90 5.05 -13.19
N ASP A 126 -8.62 6.06 -12.72
CA ASP A 126 -8.39 7.48 -13.06
C ASP A 126 -7.68 8.26 -11.95
N ASN A 127 -7.14 7.56 -10.94
CA ASN A 127 -6.53 8.25 -9.81
C ASN A 127 -5.14 8.80 -10.16
N GLU A 128 -5.03 10.13 -10.16
CA GLU A 128 -3.79 10.88 -10.40
C GLU A 128 -3.18 11.50 -9.14
N SER A 129 -3.79 11.27 -7.98
CA SER A 129 -3.31 11.82 -6.70
C SER A 129 -1.86 11.45 -6.39
N ALA A 130 -1.17 12.42 -5.78
CA ALA A 130 0.17 12.22 -5.26
C ALA A 130 0.14 11.27 -4.04
N VAL A 131 1.30 10.68 -3.74
CA VAL A 131 1.45 9.69 -2.65
C VAL A 131 1.07 10.26 -1.28
N ASP A 132 1.44 11.51 -0.99
CA ASP A 132 1.11 12.18 0.27
C ASP A 132 -0.40 12.40 0.45
N GLU A 133 -1.09 12.74 -0.65
CA GLU A 133 -2.54 12.88 -0.68
C GLU A 133 -3.23 11.53 -0.43
N LEU A 134 -2.74 10.45 -1.06
CA LEU A 134 -3.26 9.09 -0.87
C LEU A 134 -3.13 8.58 0.57
N LEU A 135 -2.06 8.94 1.28
CA LEU A 135 -1.88 8.62 2.69
C LEU A 135 -2.78 9.47 3.59
N THR A 136 -3.03 10.72 3.21
CA THR A 136 -3.94 11.62 3.92
C THR A 136 -5.40 11.19 3.80
N ILE A 137 -5.81 10.59 2.66
CA ILE A 137 -7.18 10.07 2.45
C ILE A 137 -7.59 9.09 3.54
N GLY A 138 -6.72 8.15 3.92
CA GLY A 138 -7.01 7.19 4.98
C GLY A 138 -7.35 7.87 6.31
N THR A 139 -6.61 8.92 6.66
CA THR A 139 -6.82 9.71 7.89
C THR A 139 -8.12 10.50 7.83
N ARG A 140 -8.46 11.08 6.66
CA ARG A 140 -9.68 11.88 6.45
C ARG A 140 -10.94 11.02 6.52
N GLU A 141 -10.95 9.88 5.81
CA GLU A 141 -12.07 8.93 5.79
C GLU A 141 -12.44 8.39 7.19
N ARG A 142 -11.44 8.28 8.07
CA ARG A 142 -11.66 7.95 9.47
C ARG A 142 -12.35 9.09 10.22
N GLY A 143 -11.90 10.33 10.01
CA GLY A 143 -12.52 11.54 10.58
C GLY A 143 -13.99 11.65 10.19
N ASP A 144 -14.30 11.53 8.91
CA ASP A 144 -15.67 11.62 8.37
C ASP A 144 -16.58 10.50 8.93
N ARG A 145 -16.07 9.27 9.09
CA ARG A 145 -16.83 8.18 9.74
C ARG A 145 -17.00 8.38 11.24
N ALA A 146 -15.98 8.83 11.94
CA ALA A 146 -16.05 9.09 13.38
C ALA A 146 -17.06 10.22 13.69
N GLU A 147 -17.07 11.26 12.85
CA GLU A 147 -18.06 12.33 12.89
C GLU A 147 -19.47 11.81 12.56
N GLY A 148 -19.61 10.96 11.55
CA GLY A 148 -20.89 10.31 11.21
C GLY A 148 -21.44 9.44 12.36
N VAL A 149 -20.59 8.65 13.03
CA VAL A 149 -21.01 7.83 14.19
C VAL A 149 -21.34 8.71 15.40
N ALA A 150 -20.57 9.77 15.65
CA ALA A 150 -20.87 10.74 16.70
C ALA A 150 -22.16 11.51 16.43
N ALA A 151 -22.44 11.84 15.16
CA ALA A 151 -23.69 12.46 14.75
C ALA A 151 -24.88 11.52 14.94
N VAL A 152 -24.75 10.23 14.60
CA VAL A 152 -25.78 9.21 14.85
C VAL A 152 -26.04 9.01 16.35
N GLN A 153 -24.99 8.89 17.17
CA GLN A 153 -25.17 8.76 18.63
C GLN A 153 -25.73 10.04 19.28
N ARG A 154 -25.42 11.21 18.72
CA ARG A 154 -26.01 12.47 19.15
C ARG A 154 -27.51 12.54 18.80
N TRP A 155 -27.89 12.07 17.62
CA TRP A 155 -29.29 12.00 17.21
C TRP A 155 -30.08 10.99 18.04
N ASP A 156 -29.48 9.87 18.44
CA ASP A 156 -30.09 8.91 19.39
C ASP A 156 -30.23 9.49 20.81
N SER A 157 -29.41 10.48 21.19
CA SER A 157 -29.43 11.10 22.53
C SER A 157 -30.37 12.31 22.66
N GLU A 158 -30.75 12.96 21.55
CA GLU A 158 -31.72 14.07 21.53
C GLU A 158 -33.15 13.63 21.17
N GLY A 159 -33.36 12.36 20.78
CA GLY A 159 -34.66 11.78 20.42
C GLY A 159 -35.54 11.42 21.63
N GLY A 160 -35.85 12.39 22.49
CA GLY A 160 -36.66 12.13 23.67
C GLY A 160 -37.29 13.34 24.34
N ALA A 161 -37.44 14.47 23.64
CA ALA A 161 -38.31 15.55 24.13
C ALA A 161 -38.73 16.49 23.00
N ASP A 162 -39.97 16.32 22.51
CA ASP A 162 -40.85 17.48 22.51
C ASP A 162 -42.28 17.09 22.90
N ARG A 163 -42.89 18.02 23.62
CA ARG A 163 -44.10 17.95 24.43
C ARG A 163 -45.36 18.03 23.55
N GLY A 164 -46.48 17.55 24.10
CA GLY A 164 -47.82 17.57 23.48
C GLY A 164 -48.38 18.98 23.20
N PRO A 165 -49.68 19.11 22.87
CA PRO A 165 -50.66 19.20 23.95
C PRO A 165 -52.11 18.74 23.63
N ARG A 166 -52.80 18.24 24.65
CA ARG A 166 -54.14 18.64 25.17
C ARG A 166 -54.85 17.47 25.85
#